data_AF-X0SHJ7-F1
#
_entry.id   AF-X0SHJ7-F1
#
_cell.length_a   1.000
_cell.length_b   1.000
_cell.length_c   1.000
_cell.angle_alpha   90.00
_cell.angle_beta   90.00
_cell.angle_gamma   90.00
#
_symmetry.space_group_name_H-M   'P 1'
#
loop_
_entity.id
_entity.type
_entity.pdbx_description
1 polymer ?
#
loop_
_entity_poly.entity_id
_entity_poly.type
_entity_poly.pdbx_seq_one_letter_code
_entity_poly.pdbx_strand_id
1 'polypeptide(L)'
;HMSSKQMVFPYDTVVKLRRKALVLVEGPFDALRLINYNIPALSILGTGNFHKENMGYFTNTCNGKIIIAMDNDKAGRKARYEIAPQLQEMFDVEHFTCPEGDDPGGMPKAYLDELWRITR
;
A
#
# COMPACT_ATOMS: atom_id res chain seq x y z
N HIS A 1 -4.20 -23.94 -2.84
CA HIS A 1 -5.48 -23.23 -2.59
C HIS A 1 -5.13 -21.86 -2.01
N MET A 2 -5.43 -20.77 -2.71
CA MET A 2 -5.32 -19.43 -2.14
C MET A 2 -6.62 -19.13 -1.39
N SER A 3 -6.52 -18.84 -0.09
CA SER A 3 -7.64 -18.35 0.69
C SER A 3 -7.93 -16.90 0.30
N SER A 4 -9.19 -16.50 0.21
CA SER A 4 -9.59 -15.10 -0.03
C SER A 4 -8.98 -14.12 0.99
N LYS A 5 -8.61 -14.63 2.17
CA LYS A 5 -7.96 -13.86 3.25
C LYS A 5 -6.53 -13.40 2.93
N GLN A 6 -5.90 -13.91 1.87
CA GLN A 6 -4.49 -13.65 1.54
C GLN A 6 -4.31 -12.88 0.23
N MET A 7 -5.38 -12.30 -0.32
CA MET A 7 -5.32 -11.59 -1.59
C MET A 7 -4.92 -10.13 -1.40
N VAL A 8 -4.22 -9.59 -2.40
CA VAL A 8 -3.97 -8.16 -2.56
C VAL A 8 -4.49 -7.69 -3.91
N PHE A 9 -4.97 -6.45 -3.99
CA PHE A 9 -5.65 -5.95 -5.18
C PHE A 9 -5.18 -4.53 -5.55
N PRO A 10 -4.96 -4.18 -6.82
CA PRO A 10 -5.03 -5.03 -8.03
C PRO A 10 -3.66 -5.59 -8.43
N TYR A 11 -3.28 -6.76 -7.89
CA TYR A 11 -1.94 -7.35 -8.10
C TYR A 11 -1.50 -7.44 -9.56
N ASP A 12 -2.34 -8.02 -10.43
CA ASP A 12 -2.01 -8.28 -11.84
C ASP A 12 -1.76 -7.01 -12.66
N THR A 13 -2.30 -5.88 -12.19
CA THR A 13 -2.09 -4.57 -12.82
C THR A 13 -0.76 -3.98 -12.36
N VAL A 14 -0.48 -4.04 -11.06
CA VAL A 14 0.65 -3.33 -10.46
C VAL A 14 1.97 -4.08 -10.67
N VAL A 15 1.96 -5.41 -10.64
CA VAL A 15 3.18 -6.23 -10.84
C VAL A 15 3.86 -5.95 -12.18
N LYS A 16 3.08 -5.55 -13.20
CA LYS A 16 3.59 -5.20 -14.53
C LYS A 16 4.26 -3.83 -14.57
N LEU A 17 3.99 -2.94 -13.61
CA LEU A 17 4.58 -1.60 -13.55
C LEU A 17 6.04 -1.62 -13.09
N ARG A 18 6.49 -2.69 -12.40
CA ARG A 18 7.86 -2.91 -11.91
C ARG A 18 8.53 -1.64 -11.36
N ARG A 19 7.98 -1.11 -10.27
CA ARG A 19 8.46 0.14 -9.66
C ARG A 19 9.43 -0.14 -8.51
N LYS A 20 10.22 0.87 -8.14
CA LYS A 20 11.15 0.77 -7.01
C LYS A 20 10.41 0.73 -5.68
N ALA A 21 9.32 1.50 -5.59
CA ALA A 21 8.46 1.56 -4.43
C ALA A 21 7.06 1.00 -4.73
N LEU A 22 6.37 0.53 -3.69
CA LEU A 22 4.96 0.15 -3.70
C LEU A 22 4.24 0.84 -2.54
N VAL A 23 3.04 1.36 -2.79
CA VAL A 23 2.15 1.87 -1.74
C VAL A 23 1.20 0.77 -1.29
N LEU A 24 1.07 0.57 0.01
CA LEU A 24 0.03 -0.26 0.61
C LEU A 24 -1.07 0.61 1.20
N VAL A 25 -2.30 0.30 0.81
CA VAL A 25 -3.52 0.99 1.25
C VAL A 25 -4.53 -0.03 1.78
N GLU A 26 -5.58 0.44 2.45
CA GLU A 26 -6.60 -0.45 3.00
C GLU A 26 -7.62 -0.88 1.95
N GLY A 27 -8.21 0.08 1.23
CA GLY A 27 -9.32 -0.14 0.32
C GLY A 27 -8.92 -0.31 -1.15
N PRO A 28 -9.68 -1.09 -1.95
CA PRO A 28 -9.39 -1.27 -3.37
C PRO A 28 -9.58 0.01 -4.19
N PHE A 29 -10.49 0.91 -3.80
CA PHE A 29 -10.71 2.18 -4.49
C PHE A 29 -9.53 3.14 -4.31
N ASP A 30 -8.91 3.15 -3.13
CA ASP A 30 -7.68 3.90 -2.87
C ASP A 30 -6.58 3.48 -3.83
N ALA A 31 -6.37 2.15 -3.94
CA ALA A 31 -5.35 1.59 -4.82
C ALA A 31 -5.61 1.98 -6.28
N LEU A 32 -6.85 1.86 -6.75
CA LEU A 32 -7.23 2.22 -8.13
C LEU A 32 -7.02 3.71 -8.41
N ARG A 33 -7.39 4.59 -7.48
CA ARG A 33 -7.15 6.02 -7.65
C ARG A 33 -5.65 6.32 -7.74
N LEU A 34 -4.84 5.79 -6.83
CA LEU A 34 -3.39 5.97 -6.87
C LEU A 34 -2.79 5.51 -8.20
N ILE A 35 -3.23 4.36 -8.70
CA ILE A 35 -2.81 3.82 -10.01
C ILE A 35 -3.18 4.78 -11.16
N ASN A 36 -4.35 5.41 -11.13
CA ASN A 36 -4.74 6.42 -12.12
C ASN A 36 -3.79 7.63 -12.13
N TYR A 37 -3.08 7.90 -11.03
CA TYR A 37 -2.03 8.91 -10.92
C TYR A 37 -0.61 8.34 -11.14
N ASN A 38 -0.48 7.14 -11.72
CA ASN A 38 0.77 6.41 -11.94
C ASN A 38 1.54 6.08 -10.65
N ILE A 39 0.85 5.99 -9.52
CA ILE A 39 1.42 5.57 -8.24
C ILE A 39 1.15 4.06 -8.07
N PRO A 40 2.20 3.22 -7.94
CA PRO A 40 2.03 1.78 -7.78
C PRO A 40 1.41 1.49 -6.40
N ALA A 41 0.19 0.97 -6.35
CA ALA A 41 -0.52 0.77 -5.09
C ALA A 41 -1.25 -0.58 -5.02
N LEU A 42 -1.15 -1.27 -3.90
CA LEU A 42 -1.92 -2.48 -3.58
C LEU A 42 -2.73 -2.28 -2.31
N SER A 43 -4.00 -2.62 -2.40
CA SER A 43 -4.89 -2.79 -1.26
C SER A 43 -4.67 -4.15 -0.63
N ILE A 44 -4.59 -4.17 0.70
CA ILE A 44 -4.62 -5.40 1.52
C ILE A 44 -6.05 -5.83 1.88
N LEU A 45 -7.07 -5.16 1.32
CA LEU A 45 -8.50 -5.46 1.52
C LEU A 45 -8.91 -5.46 3.01
N GLY A 46 -8.39 -4.51 3.78
CA GLY A 46 -8.56 -4.46 5.23
C GLY A 46 -7.34 -4.98 6.00
N THR A 47 -6.97 -4.27 7.07
CA THR A 47 -5.79 -4.65 7.90
C THR A 47 -5.90 -6.00 8.61
N GLY A 48 -7.10 -6.60 8.64
CA GLY A 48 -7.34 -7.97 9.09
C GLY A 48 -6.84 -9.07 8.15
N ASN A 49 -6.64 -8.75 6.87
CA ASN A 49 -6.26 -9.69 5.81
C ASN A 49 -4.76 -9.65 5.47
N PHE A 50 -3.97 -8.87 6.22
CA PHE A 50 -2.52 -8.93 6.11
C PHE A 50 -1.97 -10.18 6.80
N HIS A 51 -1.22 -10.97 6.04
CA HIS A 51 -0.52 -12.17 6.48
C HIS A 51 0.91 -12.20 5.90
N LYS A 52 1.80 -12.99 6.52
CA LYS A 52 3.20 -13.10 6.07
C LYS A 52 3.31 -13.66 4.65
N GLU A 53 2.36 -14.47 4.20
CA GLU A 53 2.33 -14.99 2.83
C GLU A 53 2.14 -13.88 1.79
N ASN A 54 1.58 -12.72 2.18
CA ASN A 54 1.44 -11.58 1.27
C ASN A 54 2.79 -11.00 0.82
N MET A 55 3.86 -11.24 1.59
CA MET A 55 5.21 -10.75 1.29
C MET A 55 5.68 -11.17 -0.10
N GLY A 56 5.27 -12.36 -0.57
CA GLY A 56 5.57 -12.82 -1.92
C GLY A 56 4.98 -11.95 -3.04
N TYR A 57 3.84 -11.29 -2.81
CA TYR A 57 3.30 -10.33 -3.78
C TYR A 57 4.15 -9.06 -3.81
N PHE A 58 4.59 -8.59 -2.65
CA PHE A 58 5.32 -7.33 -2.56
C PHE A 58 6.73 -7.44 -3.14
N THR A 59 7.43 -8.55 -2.88
CA THR A 59 8.77 -8.82 -3.46
C THR A 59 8.73 -8.94 -4.97
N ASN A 60 7.64 -9.47 -5.54
CA ASN A 60 7.46 -9.56 -6.98
C ASN A 60 7.04 -8.22 -7.62
N THR A 61 6.51 -7.28 -6.83
CA THR A 61 5.94 -6.02 -7.33
C THR A 61 6.93 -4.86 -7.25
N CYS A 62 7.71 -4.77 -6.17
CA CYS A 62 8.63 -3.67 -5.93
C CYS A 62 10.02 -4.13 -5.52
N ASN A 63 11.01 -3.29 -5.81
CA ASN A 63 12.40 -3.56 -5.48
C ASN A 63 12.87 -2.70 -4.30
N GLY A 64 12.37 -3.04 -3.11
CA GLY A 64 13.01 -2.67 -1.85
C GLY A 64 12.35 -1.57 -1.03
N LYS A 65 11.32 -0.88 -1.53
CA LYS A 65 10.62 0.16 -0.74
C LYS A 65 9.11 -0.05 -0.69
N ILE A 66 8.55 0.03 0.51
CA ILE A 66 7.10 0.01 0.75
C ILE A 66 6.68 1.27 1.49
N ILE A 67 5.62 1.91 1.02
CA ILE A 67 5.01 3.07 1.66
C ILE A 67 3.65 2.64 2.19
N ILE A 68 3.43 2.78 3.50
CA ILE A 68 2.15 2.48 4.13
C ILE A 68 1.34 3.78 4.17
N ALA A 69 0.27 3.84 3.38
CA ALA A 69 -0.70 4.94 3.33
C ALA A 69 -2.09 4.39 3.68
N MET A 70 -2.35 4.22 4.97
CA MET A 70 -3.60 3.66 5.49
C MET A 70 -4.50 4.76 6.02
N ASP A 71 -5.77 4.45 6.24
CA ASP A 71 -6.75 5.38 6.78
C ASP A 71 -6.33 5.85 8.19
N ASN A 72 -6.68 7.09 8.53
CA ASN A 72 -6.33 7.75 9.79
C ASN A 72 -7.13 7.23 11.00
N ASP A 73 -7.38 5.94 11.09
CA ASP A 73 -8.28 5.32 12.06
C ASP A 73 -7.63 4.14 12.84
N LYS A 74 -8.45 3.22 13.37
CA LYS A 74 -7.97 2.00 14.06
C LYS A 74 -7.09 1.13 13.15
N ALA A 75 -7.39 1.05 11.86
CA ALA A 75 -6.63 0.28 10.90
C ALA A 75 -5.24 0.90 10.67
N GLY A 76 -5.14 2.22 10.58
CA GLY A 76 -3.85 2.93 10.52
C GLY A 76 -2.91 2.58 11.69
N ARG A 77 -3.46 2.46 12.91
CA ARG A 77 -2.67 2.00 14.07
C ARG A 77 -2.19 0.56 13.92
N LYS A 78 -3.07 -0.35 13.50
CA LYS A 78 -2.69 -1.75 13.28
C LYS A 78 -1.59 -1.87 12.23
N ALA A 79 -1.70 -1.11 11.14
CA ALA A 79 -0.67 -1.08 10.11
C ALA A 79 0.68 -0.60 10.65
N ARG A 80 0.67 0.42 11.52
CA ARG A 80 1.90 0.96 12.12
C ARG A 80 2.58 0.02 13.11
N TYR A 81 1.82 -0.67 13.96
CA TYR A 81 2.40 -1.45 15.05
C TYR A 81 2.53 -2.94 14.74
N GLU A 82 1.76 -3.48 13.80
CA GLU A 82 1.77 -4.92 13.48
C GLU A 82 2.32 -5.20 12.07
N ILE A 83 1.93 -4.41 11.08
CA ILE A 83 2.29 -4.67 9.67
C ILE A 83 3.68 -4.11 9.35
N ALA A 84 3.96 -2.86 9.74
CA ALA A 84 5.22 -2.20 9.44
C ALA A 84 6.46 -2.99 9.94
N PRO A 85 6.49 -3.52 11.19
CA PRO A 85 7.64 -4.29 11.65
C PRO A 85 7.91 -5.55 10.81
N GLN A 86 6.85 -6.24 10.34
CA GLN A 86 6.98 -7.42 9.49
C GLN A 86 7.51 -7.06 8.09
N LEU A 87 7.11 -5.91 7.56
CA LEU A 87 7.60 -5.42 6.27
C LEU A 87 9.07 -4.96 6.38
N GLN A 88 9.45 -4.34 7.49
CA GLN A 88 10.81 -3.83 7.74
C GLN A 88 11.87 -4.94 7.77
N GLU A 89 11.48 -6.20 7.97
CA GLU A 89 12.40 -7.34 7.86
C GLU A 89 12.97 -7.51 6.44
N MET A 90 12.28 -7.00 5.41
CA MET A 90 12.63 -7.23 4.00
C MET A 90 12.65 -5.96 3.12
N PHE A 91 11.99 -4.90 3.55
CA PHE A 91 11.81 -3.67 2.77
C PHE A 91 12.20 -2.45 3.59
N ASP A 92 12.61 -1.40 2.90
CA ASP A 92 12.60 -0.04 3.45
C ASP A 92 11.13 0.42 3.57
N VAL A 93 10.69 0.74 4.79
CA VAL A 93 9.28 1.04 5.07
C VAL A 93 9.13 2.48 5.54
N GLU A 94 8.36 3.25 4.79
CA GLU A 94 7.95 4.61 5.15
C GLU A 94 6.44 4.68 5.41
N HIS A 95 6.04 5.58 6.29
CA HIS A 95 4.64 5.91 6.50
C HIS A 95 4.30 7.20 5.76
N PHE A 96 3.20 7.20 5.03
CA PHE A 96 2.62 8.39 4.43
C PHE A 96 1.30 8.68 5.12
N THR A 97 1.16 9.89 5.67
CA THR A 97 -0.03 10.31 6.40
C THR A 97 -0.90 11.17 5.49
N CYS A 98 -2.13 10.71 5.26
CA CYS A 98 -3.15 11.47 4.56
C CYS A 98 -3.60 12.69 5.39
N PRO A 99 -4.17 13.73 4.76
CA PRO A 99 -4.79 14.84 5.48
C PRO A 99 -5.84 14.35 6.51
N GLU A 100 -6.11 15.18 7.51
CA GLU A 100 -7.14 14.87 8.49
C GLU A 100 -8.51 14.74 7.81
N GLY A 101 -9.19 13.62 8.05
CA GLY A 101 -10.50 13.32 7.45
C GLY A 101 -10.46 12.70 6.04
N ASP A 102 -9.27 12.59 5.43
CA ASP A 102 -9.09 11.96 4.11
C ASP A 102 -8.46 10.57 4.21
N ASP A 103 -8.82 9.73 3.24
CA ASP A 103 -8.14 8.48 2.88
C ASP A 103 -7.26 8.69 1.61
N PRO A 104 -6.43 7.71 1.21
CA PRO A 104 -5.63 7.87 -0.01
C PRO A 104 -6.50 7.99 -1.29
N GLY A 105 -7.74 7.50 -1.26
CA GLY A 105 -8.76 7.65 -2.30
C GLY A 105 -9.39 9.04 -2.38
N GLY A 106 -9.30 9.84 -1.33
CA GLY A 106 -9.92 11.15 -1.19
C GLY A 106 -8.92 12.31 -1.28
N MET A 107 -7.63 12.03 -1.05
CA MET A 107 -6.66 13.09 -0.81
C MET A 107 -6.50 14.11 -1.96
N PRO A 108 -6.18 15.39 -1.64
CA PRO A 108 -5.96 16.44 -2.61
C PRO A 108 -4.76 16.16 -3.53
N LYS A 109 -4.76 16.79 -4.71
CA LYS A 109 -3.70 16.62 -5.71
C LYS A 109 -2.29 16.88 -5.16
N ALA A 110 -2.11 17.83 -4.25
CA ALA A 110 -0.80 18.12 -3.65
C ALA A 110 -0.19 16.90 -2.94
N TYR A 111 -1.02 16.11 -2.23
CA TYR A 111 -0.59 14.89 -1.55
C TYR A 111 -0.33 13.74 -2.53
N LEU A 112 -1.13 13.65 -3.60
CA LEU A 112 -0.88 12.73 -4.72
C LEU A 112 0.47 13.04 -5.39
N ASP A 113 0.77 14.31 -5.65
CA ASP A 113 2.03 14.73 -6.26
C ASP A 113 3.23 14.42 -5.36
N GLU A 114 3.08 14.61 -4.04
CA GLU A 114 4.10 14.23 -3.06
C GLU A 114 4.34 12.71 -3.04
N LEU A 115 3.28 11.93 -2.91
CA LEU A 115 3.37 10.46 -2.89
C LEU A 115 3.96 9.92 -4.21
N TRP A 116 3.57 10.51 -5.34
CA TRP A 116 4.16 10.20 -6.64
C TRP A 116 5.67 10.49 -6.69
N ARG A 117 6.11 11.61 -6.11
CA ARG A 117 7.54 11.95 -6.04
C ARG A 117 8.34 10.93 -5.21
N ILE A 118 7.77 10.44 -4.10
CA ILE A 118 8.43 9.47 -3.20
C ILE A 118 8.47 8.06 -3.82
N THR A 119 7.51 7.73 -4.68
CA THR A 119 7.38 6.39 -5.30
C THR A 119 8.16 6.20 -6.61
N ARG A 120 8.82 7.26 -7.09
CA ARG A 120 9.46 7.29 -8.41
C ARG A 120 10.87 6.68 -8.43
#